data_AF-A0A5J4SVQ0-F1
#
_entry.id   AF-A0A5J4SVQ0-F1
#
_cell.length_a   1.000
_cell.length_b   1.000
_cell.length_c   1.000
_cell.angle_alpha   90.00
_cell.angle_beta   90.00
_cell.angle_gamma   90.00
#
_symmetry.space_group_name_H-M   'P 1'
#
loop_
_entity.id
_entity.type
_entity.pdbx_description
1 polymer ?
#
loop_
_entity_poly.entity_id
_entity_poly.type
_entity_poly.pdbx_seq_one_letter_code
_entity_poly.pdbx_strand_id
1 'polypeptide(L)' 'MFQLSNAKAIINTRNKVIHGYDSVTPEFLWSLIIKRLPALKIEIENLFVE' A
#
# COMPACT_ATOMS: atom_id res chain seq x y z
N MET A 1 -16.95 4.35 11.76
CA MET A 1 -15.58 4.79 11.44
C MET A 1 -14.92 3.66 10.67
N PHE A 2 -14.56 3.89 9.42
CA PHE A 2 -13.95 2.88 8.57
C PHE A 2 -12.46 2.67 8.95
N GLN A 3 -11.99 1.43 8.97
CA GLN A 3 -10.58 1.11 9.24
C GLN A 3 -10.02 0.22 8.12
N LEU A 4 -8.94 0.69 7.49
CA LEU A 4 -8.10 -0.13 6.64
C LEU A 4 -7.17 -0.97 7.52
N SER A 5 -7.07 -2.26 7.20
CA SER A 5 -6.31 -3.23 8.00
C SER A 5 -4.82 -2.86 8.09
N ASN A 6 -4.30 -2.19 7.06
CA ASN A 6 -2.87 -1.87 6.93
C ASN A 6 -2.56 -0.37 6.83
N ALA A 7 -3.43 0.52 7.33
CA ALA A 7 -3.29 1.97 7.20
C ALA A 7 -1.89 2.51 7.57
N LYS A 8 -1.34 2.08 8.72
CA LYS A 8 0.00 2.50 9.17
C LYS A 8 1.11 2.04 8.23
N ALA A 9 1.01 0.82 7.70
CA ALA A 9 1.99 0.28 6.77
C ALA A 9 1.96 1.01 5.42
N ILE A 10 0.78 1.44 4.96
CA ILE A 10 0.62 2.25 3.74
C ILE A 10 1.32 3.60 3.89
N ILE A 11 1.09 4.29 5.01
CA ILE A 11 1.73 5.57 5.31
C ILE A 11 3.26 5.43 5.36
N ASN A 12 3.77 4.40 6.06
CA ASN A 12 5.20 4.14 6.14
C ASN A 12 5.81 3.82 4.76
N THR A 13 5.10 3.07 3.94
CA THR A 13 5.53 2.74 2.57
C THR A 13 5.65 4.00 1.73
N ARG A 14 4.65 4.89 1.76
CA ARG A 14 4.69 6.18 1.06
C ARG A 14 5.89 7.03 1.49
N ASN A 15 6.14 7.11 2.79
CA ASN A 15 7.27 7.87 3.33
C ASN A 15 8.61 7.29 2.88
N LYS A 16 8.74 5.95 2.87
CA LYS A 16 9.95 5.27 2.40
C LYS A 16 10.20 5.53 0.91
N VAL A 17 9.17 5.47 0.07
CA VAL A 17 9.30 5.71 -1.37
C VAL A 17 9.75 7.14 -1.68
N ILE A 18 9.25 8.14 -0.92
CA ILE A 18 9.57 9.55 -1.15
C ILE A 18 10.93 9.94 -0.58
N HIS A 19 11.27 9.47 0.62
CA HIS A 19 12.47 9.93 1.33
C HIS A 19 13.67 9.00 1.22
N GLY A 20 13.46 7.71 0.92
CA GLY A 20 14.50 6.69 0.90
C GLY A 20 14.70 6.09 -0.48
N TYR A 21 14.60 6.88 -1.56
CA TYR A 21 14.65 6.40 -2.95
C TYR A 21 15.92 5.58 -3.26
N ASP A 22 17.06 5.91 -2.67
CA ASP A 22 18.30 5.12 -2.79
C ASP A 22 18.18 3.70 -2.21
N SER A 23 17.28 3.51 -1.23
CA SER A 23 17.02 2.23 -0.56
C SER A 23 15.79 1.50 -1.10
N VAL A 24 15.11 2.08 -2.10
CA VAL A 24 13.91 1.54 -2.72
C VAL A 24 14.32 0.70 -3.92
N THR A 25 14.30 -0.62 -3.75
CA THR A 25 14.71 -1.53 -4.82
C THR A 25 13.57 -1.82 -5.79
N PRO A 26 13.87 -2.21 -7.05
CA PRO A 26 12.87 -2.65 -8.01
C PRO A 26 12.00 -3.79 -7.49
N GLU A 27 12.56 -4.75 -6.75
CA GLU A 27 11.85 -5.90 -6.19
C GLU A 27 10.84 -5.47 -5.12
N PHE A 28 11.23 -4.48 -4.30
CA PHE A 28 10.33 -3.89 -3.33
C PHE A 28 9.14 -3.23 -4.03
N LEU A 29 9.40 -2.37 -5.02
CA LEU A 29 8.34 -1.72 -5.81
C LEU A 29 7.46 -2.73 -6.54
N TRP A 30 8.07 -3.75 -7.14
CA TRP A 30 7.34 -4.83 -7.79
C TRP A 30 6.38 -5.49 -6.80
N SER A 31 6.87 -5.89 -5.61
CA SER A 31 6.03 -6.49 -4.57
C SER A 31 4.87 -5.59 -4.13
N LEU A 32 5.05 -4.26 -4.10
CA LEU A 32 3.97 -3.32 -3.82
C LEU A 32 2.90 -3.39 -4.91
N ILE A 33 3.32 -3.33 -6.18
CA ILE A 33 2.43 -3.33 -7.34
C ILE A 33 1.65 -4.64 -7.46
N ILE A 34 2.31 -5.79 -7.37
CA ILE A 34 1.67 -7.09 -7.63
C ILE A 34 0.94 -7.67 -6.42
N LYS A 35 1.29 -7.29 -5.18
CA LYS A 35 0.69 -7.89 -3.96
C LYS A 35 -0.10 -6.90 -3.13
N ARG A 36 0.46 -5.71 -2.85
CA ARG A 36 -0.09 -4.80 -1.84
C ARG A 36 -1.18 -3.89 -2.41
N LEU A 37 -0.97 -3.32 -3.59
CA LEU A 37 -1.96 -2.46 -4.25
C LEU A 37 -3.26 -3.21 -4.61
N PRO A 38 -3.23 -4.46 -5.13
CA PRO A 38 -4.47 -5.20 -5.41
C PRO A 38 -5.26 -5.50 -4.13
N ALA A 39 -4.58 -5.89 -3.04
CA ALA A 39 -5.24 -6.13 -1.76
C ALA A 39 -5.89 -4.85 -1.21
N LEU A 40 -5.19 -3.72 -1.28
CA LEU A 40 -5.75 -2.42 -0.88
C LEU A 40 -6.95 -2.03 -1.76
N LYS A 41 -6.87 -2.27 -3.07
CA LYS A 41 -7.98 -2.01 -3.98
C LYS A 41 -9.24 -2.80 -3.57
N ILE A 42 -9.11 -4.10 -3.29
CA ILE A 42 -10.22 -4.94 -2.81
C ILE A 42 -10.79 -4.40 -1.50
N GLU A 43 -9.93 -4.07 -0.53
CA GLU A 43 -10.38 -3.49 0.75
C GLU A 43 -11.19 -2.20 0.55
N ILE A 44 -10.80 -1.35 -0.42
CA ILE A 44 -11.49 -0.11 -0.74
C ILE A 44 -12.80 -0.37 -1.50
N GLU A 45 -12.81 -1.29 -2.46
CA GLU A 45 -14.02 -1.65 -3.21
C GLU A 45 -15.10 -2.22 -2.30
N ASN A 46 -14.72 -3.06 -1.33
CA ASN A 46 -15.63 -3.61 -0.32
C ASN A 46 -16.30 -2.56 0.57
N LEU A 47 -15.86 -1.31 0.54
CA LEU A 47 -16.48 -0.21 1.33
C LEU A 47 -17.64 0.44 0.61
N PHE A 48 -17.67 0.30 -0.71
CA PHE A 48 -18.69 0.87 -1.57
C PHE A 48 -19.73 -0.18 -1.99
N VAL A 49 -19.47 -1.45 -1.70
CA VAL A 49 -20.44 -2.54 -1.81
C VAL A 49 -21.20 -2.63 -0.49
N GLU A 50 -22.31 -1.89 -0.39
CA GLU A 50 -23.39 -2.17 0.58
C GLU A 50 -24.21 -3.39 0.13
#